data_AF-T2KQK7-F1
#
_entry.id   AF-T2KQK7-F1
#
_cell.length_a   1.000
_cell.length_b   1.000
_cell.length_c   1.000
_cell.angle_alpha   90.00
_cell.angle_beta   90.00
_cell.angle_gamma   90.00
#
_symmetry.space_group_name_H-M   'P 1'
#
loop_
_entity.id
_entity.type
_entity.pdbx_description
1 polymer ?
#
loop_
_entity_poly.entity_id
_entity_poly.type
_entity_poly.pdbx_seq_one_letter_code
_entity_poly.pdbx_strand_id
1 'polypeptide(L)'
;MLKVIFLLMVFLSLLFLYYGTGKNKRLILLLTVWQVLIGALAFYQIFIENPKLFPIVIFGTVLLTIFGLNRIDASKLKPNFLLGIHILRISVELVLYQLYLQEKIPQLMTFYGWNFDIVLGISALIILVYQLILKRKINRTLFIIWNSIGIVFLLVIVSLAILSSPSLIQQFAFDQPNIAVLEFPYCFLPTCVVPIVLMSNILLIEKSTTANNVNEQ
;
A
#
# COMPACT_ATOMS: atom_id res chain seq x y z
N MET A 1 -1.19 3.39 -21.63
CA MET A 1 -2.34 2.80 -20.89
C MET A 1 -1.97 2.40 -19.46
N LEU A 2 -0.96 1.54 -19.23
CA LEU A 2 -0.59 1.04 -17.90
C LEU A 2 -0.31 2.15 -16.85
N LYS A 3 0.47 3.18 -17.23
CA LYS A 3 0.76 4.34 -16.37
C LYS A 3 -0.50 5.06 -15.89
N VAL A 4 -1.52 5.17 -16.75
CA VAL A 4 -2.80 5.84 -16.43
C VAL A 4 -3.61 5.01 -15.44
N ILE A 5 -3.66 3.69 -15.64
CA ILE A 5 -4.29 2.75 -14.70
C ILE A 5 -3.61 2.87 -13.33
N PHE A 6 -2.28 2.91 -13.31
CA PHE A 6 -1.53 3.05 -12.06
C PHE A 6 -1.80 4.37 -11.34
N LEU A 7 -1.82 5.50 -12.06
CA LEU A 7 -2.20 6.80 -11.49
C LEU A 7 -3.62 6.81 -10.95
N LEU A 8 -4.57 6.16 -11.63
CA LEU A 8 -5.94 6.01 -11.15
C LEU A 8 -5.98 5.22 -9.83
N MET A 9 -5.18 4.16 -9.69
CA MET A 9 -5.09 3.40 -8.43
C MET A 9 -4.53 4.24 -7.29
N VAL A 10 -3.50 5.06 -7.56
CA VAL A 10 -2.93 5.99 -6.55
C VAL A 10 -3.97 7.03 -6.14
N PHE A 11 -4.75 7.54 -7.09
CA PHE A 11 -5.85 8.45 -6.78
C PHE A 11 -6.93 7.76 -5.93
N LEU A 12 -7.33 6.55 -6.29
CA LEU A 12 -8.33 5.78 -5.55
C LEU A 12 -7.85 5.40 -4.14
N SER A 13 -6.57 5.08 -3.95
CA SER A 13 -6.02 4.78 -2.63
C SER A 13 -6.07 5.99 -1.71
N LEU A 14 -5.72 7.18 -2.20
CA LEU A 14 -5.86 8.45 -1.47
C LEU A 14 -7.34 8.78 -1.19
N LEU A 15 -8.24 8.55 -2.16
CA LEU A 15 -9.67 8.79 -2.01
C LEU A 15 -10.30 7.88 -0.94
N PHE A 16 -9.95 6.59 -0.97
CA PHE A 16 -10.42 5.63 0.03
C PHE A 16 -9.82 5.92 1.40
N LEU A 17 -8.55 6.33 1.49
CA LEU A 17 -7.96 6.78 2.74
C LEU A 17 -8.66 8.04 3.27
N TYR A 18 -9.01 9.00 2.40
CA TYR A 18 -9.75 10.20 2.78
C TYR A 18 -11.08 9.85 3.44
N TYR A 19 -11.90 9.02 2.78
CA TYR A 19 -13.19 8.61 3.35
C TYR A 19 -13.05 7.66 4.54
N GLY A 20 -12.04 6.79 4.53
CA GLY A 20 -11.74 5.82 5.59
C GLY A 20 -11.29 6.47 6.89
N THR A 21 -10.57 7.59 6.82
CA THR A 21 -10.08 8.37 7.98
C THR A 21 -11.05 9.46 8.45
N GLY A 22 -12.31 9.42 8.01
CA GLY A 22 -13.31 10.41 8.42
C GLY A 22 -13.10 11.78 7.77
N LYS A 23 -12.62 11.81 6.52
CA LYS A 23 -12.37 13.02 5.72
C LYS A 23 -11.23 13.90 6.25
N ASN A 24 -10.15 13.29 6.75
CA ASN A 24 -8.99 14.02 7.26
C ASN A 24 -8.22 14.75 6.14
N LYS A 25 -8.60 16.01 5.88
CA LYS A 25 -8.01 16.84 4.81
C LYS A 25 -6.52 17.10 5.00
N ARG A 26 -6.05 17.25 6.25
CA ARG A 26 -4.64 17.57 6.54
C ARG A 26 -3.74 16.40 6.17
N LEU A 27 -4.12 15.18 6.53
CA LEU A 27 -3.38 13.97 6.17
C LEU A 27 -3.28 13.83 4.64
N ILE A 28 -4.40 13.96 3.93
CA ILE A 28 -4.42 13.82 2.47
C ILE A 28 -3.60 14.92 1.81
N LEU A 29 -3.71 16.16 2.26
CA LEU A 29 -2.88 17.25 1.74
C LEU A 29 -1.38 16.95 1.89
N LEU A 30 -0.95 16.51 3.08
CA LEU A 30 0.45 16.14 3.34
C LEU A 30 0.92 15.02 2.42
N LEU A 31 0.14 13.95 2.29
CA LEU A 31 0.46 12.85 1.39
C LEU A 31 0.50 13.30 -0.08
N THR A 32 -0.47 14.10 -0.53
CA THR A 32 -0.51 14.61 -1.91
C THR A 32 0.69 15.50 -2.21
N VAL A 33 1.06 16.43 -1.31
CA VAL A 33 2.26 17.27 -1.49
C VAL A 33 3.52 16.41 -1.57
N TRP A 34 3.64 15.40 -0.72
CA TRP A 34 4.74 14.43 -0.75
C TRP A 34 4.79 13.67 -2.10
N GLN A 35 3.65 13.20 -2.60
CA GLN A 35 3.58 12.52 -3.90
C GLN A 35 3.87 13.45 -5.08
N VAL A 36 3.45 14.72 -5.04
CA VAL A 36 3.79 15.68 -6.10
C VAL A 36 5.29 15.91 -6.15
N LEU A 37 5.95 16.05 -4.99
CA LEU A 37 7.41 16.17 -4.91
C LEU A 37 8.11 14.94 -5.49
N ILE A 38 7.76 13.74 -5.02
CA ILE A 38 8.36 12.47 -5.51
C ILE A 38 8.08 12.27 -6.99
N GLY A 39 6.86 12.55 -7.42
CA GLY A 39 6.44 12.44 -8.81
C GLY A 39 7.23 13.35 -9.72
N ALA A 40 7.47 14.60 -9.30
CA ALA A 40 8.32 15.53 -10.04
C ALA A 40 9.76 15.01 -10.14
N LEU A 41 10.35 14.54 -9.03
CA LEU A 41 11.71 13.98 -9.03
C LEU A 41 11.82 12.77 -9.98
N ALA A 42 10.86 11.86 -9.93
CA ALA A 42 10.82 10.69 -10.81
C ALA A 42 10.56 11.07 -12.28
N PHE A 43 9.73 12.10 -12.54
CA PHE A 43 9.44 12.59 -13.88
C PHE A 43 10.68 13.17 -14.56
N TYR A 44 11.50 13.91 -13.81
CA TYR A 44 12.80 14.40 -14.25
C TYR A 44 13.92 13.35 -14.18
N GLN A 45 13.58 12.06 -14.01
CA GLN A 45 14.51 10.92 -14.04
C GLN A 45 15.61 10.96 -12.95
N ILE A 46 15.46 11.80 -11.91
CA ILE A 46 16.47 11.99 -10.86
C ILE A 46 16.78 10.67 -10.14
N PHE A 47 15.79 9.81 -9.92
CA PHE A 47 16.00 8.50 -9.29
C PHE A 47 16.67 7.48 -10.19
N ILE A 48 16.54 7.60 -11.51
CA ILE A 48 17.20 6.73 -12.48
C ILE A 48 18.68 7.13 -12.58
N GLU A 49 18.95 8.43 -12.65
CA GLU A 49 20.32 8.97 -12.69
C GLU A 49 21.06 8.77 -11.36
N ASN A 50 20.35 8.88 -10.23
CA ASN A 50 20.91 8.77 -8.88
C ASN A 50 20.07 7.83 -7.99
N PRO A 51 20.11 6.50 -8.20
CA PRO A 51 19.33 5.53 -7.41
C PRO A 51 19.57 5.57 -5.90
N LYS A 52 20.74 6.07 -5.48
CA LYS A 52 21.13 6.25 -4.07
C LYS A 52 20.22 7.22 -3.29
N LEU A 53 19.48 8.09 -3.99
CA LEU A 53 18.52 9.01 -3.36
C LEU A 53 17.22 8.30 -2.95
N PHE A 54 16.88 7.18 -3.60
CA PHE A 54 15.59 6.52 -3.39
C PHE A 54 15.41 6.00 -1.96
N PRO A 55 16.41 5.38 -1.28
CA PRO A 55 16.30 5.00 0.13
C PRO A 55 15.97 6.18 1.07
N ILE A 56 16.45 7.39 0.77
CA ILE A 56 16.16 8.60 1.56
C ILE A 56 14.66 8.94 1.43
N VAL A 57 14.10 8.83 0.22
CA VAL A 57 12.68 9.04 -0.04
C VAL A 57 11.82 7.99 0.67
N ILE A 58 12.26 6.73 0.67
CA ILE A 58 11.58 5.66 1.42
C ILE A 58 11.59 5.97 2.92
N PHE A 59 12.73 6.38 3.48
CA PHE A 59 12.82 6.77 4.88
C PHE A 59 11.88 7.94 5.23
N GLY A 60 11.86 8.99 4.40
CA GLY A 60 10.93 10.11 4.55
C GLY A 60 9.47 9.67 4.48
N THR A 61 9.15 8.75 3.59
CA THR A 61 7.80 8.15 3.47
C THR A 61 7.42 7.40 4.74
N VAL A 62 8.32 6.60 5.31
CA VAL A 62 8.07 5.86 6.56
C VAL A 62 7.79 6.83 7.71
N LEU A 63 8.61 7.89 7.86
CA LEU A 63 8.38 8.93 8.87
C LEU A 63 7.02 9.61 8.69
N LEU A 64 6.67 9.97 7.46
CA LEU A 64 5.37 10.58 7.14
C LEU A 64 4.21 9.64 7.46
N THR A 65 4.38 8.33 7.22
CA THR A 65 3.38 7.30 7.50
C THR A 65 3.15 7.17 9.00
N ILE A 66 4.22 7.08 9.79
CA ILE A 66 4.16 7.02 11.27
C ILE A 66 3.51 8.29 11.83
N PHE A 67 3.94 9.46 11.34
CA PHE A 67 3.34 10.73 11.72
C PHE A 67 1.86 10.78 11.38
N GLY A 68 1.48 10.32 10.19
CA GLY A 68 0.11 10.28 9.72
C GLY A 68 -0.79 9.40 10.59
N LEU A 69 -0.32 8.20 10.95
CA LEU A 69 -1.03 7.27 11.83
C LEU A 69 -1.37 7.91 13.18
N ASN A 70 -0.40 8.56 13.81
CA ASN A 70 -0.58 9.21 15.12
C ASN A 70 -1.56 10.40 15.12
N ARG A 71 -2.00 10.85 13.94
CA ARG A 71 -2.93 11.99 13.78
C ARG A 71 -4.33 11.55 13.39
N ILE A 72 -4.58 10.25 13.25
CA ILE A 72 -5.88 9.70 12.88
C ILE A 72 -6.66 9.37 14.15
N ASP A 73 -7.92 9.77 14.16
CA ASP A 73 -8.85 9.51 15.25
C ASP A 73 -9.61 8.21 14.96
N ALA A 74 -9.35 7.17 15.76
CA ALA A 74 -9.96 5.85 15.62
C ALA A 74 -11.50 5.88 15.68
N SER A 75 -12.10 6.87 16.35
CA SER A 75 -13.55 6.99 16.45
C SER A 75 -14.21 7.26 15.10
N LYS A 76 -13.53 8.02 14.23
CA LYS A 76 -14.04 8.49 12.91
C LYS A 76 -13.78 7.51 11.77
N LEU A 77 -13.12 6.39 12.05
CA LEU A 77 -12.78 5.40 11.03
C LEU A 77 -14.01 4.77 10.40
N LYS A 78 -13.95 4.61 9.07
CA LYS A 78 -14.95 3.90 8.27
C LYS A 78 -14.32 2.64 7.66
N PRO A 79 -14.46 1.47 8.31
CA PRO A 79 -13.77 0.23 7.93
C PRO A 79 -13.99 -0.19 6.48
N ASN A 80 -15.18 0.05 5.92
CA ASN A 80 -15.51 -0.37 4.55
C ASN A 80 -14.62 0.31 3.50
N PHE A 81 -14.25 1.58 3.70
CA PHE A 81 -13.33 2.28 2.80
C PHE A 81 -11.89 1.79 2.97
N LEU A 82 -11.49 1.49 4.20
CA LEU A 82 -10.19 0.89 4.48
C LEU A 82 -10.08 -0.51 3.84
N LEU A 83 -11.12 -1.34 3.93
CA LEU A 83 -11.21 -2.59 3.18
C LEU A 83 -11.13 -2.40 1.67
N GLY A 84 -11.74 -1.34 1.15
CA GLY A 84 -11.62 -0.95 -0.26
C GLY A 84 -10.19 -0.75 -0.73
N ILE A 85 -9.29 -0.26 0.14
CA ILE A 85 -7.85 -0.12 -0.17
C ILE A 85 -7.23 -1.49 -0.44
N HIS A 86 -7.61 -2.53 0.31
CA HIS A 86 -7.08 -3.88 0.09
C HIS A 86 -7.55 -4.49 -1.23
N ILE A 87 -8.75 -4.15 -1.71
CA ILE A 87 -9.23 -4.61 -3.02
C ILE A 87 -8.34 -4.07 -4.16
N LEU A 88 -7.81 -2.85 -4.01
CA LEU A 88 -6.89 -2.25 -5.00
C LEU A 88 -5.60 -3.08 -5.16
N ARG A 89 -5.23 -3.94 -4.19
CA ARG A 89 -4.09 -4.85 -4.31
C ARG A 89 -4.21 -5.78 -5.52
N ILE A 90 -5.42 -6.21 -5.89
CA ILE A 90 -5.65 -7.01 -7.10
C ILE A 90 -5.18 -6.25 -8.33
N SER A 91 -5.59 -4.99 -8.46
CA SER A 91 -5.25 -4.15 -9.60
C SER A 91 -3.74 -3.81 -9.62
N VAL A 92 -3.14 -3.56 -8.45
CA VAL A 92 -1.69 -3.34 -8.34
C VAL A 92 -0.93 -4.58 -8.81
N GLU A 93 -1.38 -5.76 -8.43
CA GLU A 93 -0.74 -7.02 -8.80
C GLU A 93 -0.78 -7.28 -10.31
N LEU A 94 -1.90 -6.96 -10.97
CA LEU A 94 -2.01 -7.03 -12.43
C LEU A 94 -1.05 -6.05 -13.12
N VAL A 95 -0.83 -4.86 -12.53
CA VAL A 95 0.16 -3.90 -13.04
C VAL A 95 1.58 -4.43 -12.84
N LEU A 96 1.89 -5.01 -11.68
CA LEU A 96 3.19 -5.64 -11.42
C LEU A 96 3.47 -6.77 -12.42
N TYR A 97 2.50 -7.63 -12.68
CA TYR A 97 2.66 -8.68 -13.68
C TYR A 97 2.94 -8.12 -15.08
N GLN A 98 2.26 -7.06 -15.48
CA GLN A 98 2.55 -6.40 -16.76
C GLN A 98 3.96 -5.77 -16.79
N LEU A 99 4.44 -5.23 -15.66
CA LEU A 99 5.80 -4.72 -15.54
C LEU A 99 6.85 -5.83 -15.59
N TYR A 100 6.53 -7.01 -15.08
CA TYR A 100 7.38 -8.19 -15.19
C TYR A 100 7.54 -8.62 -16.64
N LEU A 101 6.43 -8.66 -17.42
CA LEU A 101 6.47 -8.93 -18.86
C LEU A 101 7.24 -7.86 -19.67
N GLN A 102 7.45 -6.67 -19.08
CA GLN A 102 8.25 -5.59 -19.65
C GLN A 102 9.69 -5.57 -19.13
N GLU A 103 10.12 -6.62 -18.41
CA GLU A 103 11.46 -6.76 -17.84
C GLU A 103 11.82 -5.69 -16.78
N LYS A 104 10.83 -5.03 -16.18
CA LYS A 104 11.05 -3.91 -15.24
C LYS A 104 11.02 -4.28 -13.76
N ILE A 105 10.46 -5.45 -13.44
CA ILE A 105 10.46 -6.02 -12.09
C ILE A 105 10.67 -7.53 -12.18
N PRO A 106 11.25 -8.19 -11.18
CA PRO A 106 11.46 -9.64 -11.22
C PRO A 106 10.19 -10.45 -10.98
N GLN A 107 10.17 -11.71 -11.44
CA GLN A 107 9.07 -12.66 -11.21
C GLN A 107 8.76 -12.82 -9.72
N LEU A 108 9.78 -12.81 -8.85
CA LEU A 108 9.61 -12.95 -7.39
C LEU A 108 8.68 -11.89 -6.78
N MET A 109 8.55 -10.72 -7.42
CA MET A 109 7.68 -9.63 -6.98
C MET A 109 6.24 -9.73 -7.50
N THR A 110 5.93 -10.76 -8.28
CA THR A 110 4.60 -11.00 -8.83
C THR A 110 3.88 -12.14 -8.10
N PHE A 111 2.61 -12.34 -8.41
CA PHE A 111 1.78 -13.42 -7.90
C PHE A 111 2.19 -14.81 -8.37
N TYR A 112 3.03 -14.92 -9.41
CA TYR A 112 3.72 -16.15 -9.77
C TYR A 112 4.95 -16.45 -8.88
N GLY A 113 5.38 -15.46 -8.10
CA GLY A 113 6.49 -15.56 -7.15
C GLY A 113 5.99 -15.54 -5.71
N TRP A 114 6.52 -14.62 -4.91
CA TRP A 114 6.27 -14.54 -3.47
C TRP A 114 5.25 -13.45 -3.09
N ASN A 115 4.57 -12.85 -4.06
CA ASN A 115 3.61 -11.79 -3.81
C ASN A 115 2.17 -12.32 -3.68
N PHE A 116 1.71 -12.51 -2.45
CA PHE A 116 0.36 -13.01 -2.16
C PHE A 116 -0.71 -11.90 -2.05
N ASP A 117 -0.41 -10.68 -2.49
CA ASP A 117 -1.34 -9.55 -2.38
C ASP A 117 -2.64 -9.73 -3.18
N ILE A 118 -2.64 -10.52 -4.25
CA ILE A 118 -3.86 -10.89 -4.98
C ILE A 118 -4.84 -11.66 -4.09
N VAL A 119 -4.33 -12.57 -3.25
CA VAL A 119 -5.15 -13.37 -2.32
C VAL A 119 -5.74 -12.47 -1.23
N LEU A 120 -4.94 -11.54 -0.71
CA LEU A 120 -5.41 -10.55 0.26
C LEU A 120 -6.44 -9.59 -0.36
N GLY A 121 -6.27 -9.20 -1.62
CA GLY A 121 -7.24 -8.36 -2.32
C GLY A 121 -8.57 -9.08 -2.59
N ILE A 122 -8.52 -10.33 -3.06
CA ILE A 122 -9.73 -11.14 -3.29
C ILE A 122 -10.45 -11.42 -1.96
N SER A 123 -9.72 -11.79 -0.91
CA SER A 123 -10.32 -11.99 0.41
C SER A 123 -10.92 -10.71 0.97
N ALA A 124 -10.29 -9.54 0.79
CA ALA A 124 -10.89 -8.26 1.16
C ALA A 124 -12.20 -7.96 0.43
N LEU A 125 -12.29 -8.29 -0.87
CA LEU A 125 -13.53 -8.16 -1.64
C LEU A 125 -14.64 -9.06 -1.07
N ILE A 126 -14.32 -10.32 -0.78
CA ILE A 126 -15.27 -11.27 -0.17
C ILE A 126 -15.75 -10.74 1.19
N ILE A 127 -14.83 -10.28 2.04
CA ILE A 127 -15.14 -9.70 3.34
C ILE A 127 -16.08 -8.49 3.20
N LEU A 128 -15.77 -7.57 2.27
CA LEU A 128 -16.56 -6.37 2.06
C LEU A 128 -17.97 -6.72 1.56
N VAL A 129 -18.08 -7.59 0.57
CA VAL A 129 -19.38 -8.04 0.00
C VAL A 129 -20.21 -8.75 1.07
N TYR A 130 -19.60 -9.64 1.85
CA TYR A 130 -20.26 -10.31 2.99
C TYR A 130 -20.85 -9.30 3.97
N GLN A 131 -20.06 -8.28 4.36
CA GLN A 131 -20.50 -7.24 5.29
C GLN A 131 -21.64 -6.37 4.73
N LEU A 132 -21.61 -6.07 3.42
CA LEU A 132 -22.64 -5.24 2.78
C LEU A 132 -23.95 -5.98 2.58
N ILE A 133 -23.91 -7.25 2.14
CA ILE A 133 -25.10 -8.05 1.85
C ILE A 133 -25.78 -8.49 3.14
N LEU A 134 -25.02 -9.09 4.06
CA LEU A 134 -25.57 -9.66 5.29
C LEU A 134 -25.73 -8.63 6.41
N LYS A 135 -25.19 -7.41 6.24
CA LYS A 135 -25.16 -6.34 7.25
C LYS A 135 -24.57 -6.80 8.59
N ARG A 136 -23.67 -7.79 8.55
CA ARG A 136 -23.00 -8.40 9.71
C ARG A 136 -21.50 -8.18 9.61
N LYS A 137 -20.88 -7.85 10.75
CA LYS A 137 -19.42 -7.77 10.85
C LYS A 137 -18.83 -9.16 10.98
N ILE A 138 -17.62 -9.34 10.44
CA ILE A 138 -16.83 -10.55 10.67
C ILE A 138 -16.43 -10.60 12.15
N ASN A 139 -16.24 -11.83 12.65
CA ASN A 139 -15.67 -12.05 13.97
C ASN A 139 -14.39 -11.21 14.14
N ARG A 140 -14.36 -10.40 15.21
CA ARG A 140 -13.26 -9.50 15.54
C ARG A 140 -11.90 -10.20 15.52
N THR A 141 -11.78 -11.36 16.14
CA THR A 141 -10.51 -12.11 16.22
C THR A 141 -10.03 -12.53 14.84
N LEU A 142 -10.94 -13.06 14.01
CA LEU A 142 -10.60 -13.41 12.63
C LEU A 142 -10.19 -12.19 11.81
N PHE A 143 -10.85 -11.05 12.03
CA PHE A 143 -10.53 -9.81 11.33
C PHE A 143 -9.17 -9.23 11.75
N ILE A 144 -8.81 -9.30 13.03
CA ILE A 144 -7.49 -8.91 13.53
C ILE A 144 -6.42 -9.85 12.95
N ILE A 145 -6.63 -11.17 13.00
CA ILE A 145 -5.70 -12.15 12.41
C ILE A 145 -5.49 -11.88 10.92
N TRP A 146 -6.56 -11.61 10.17
CA TRP A 146 -6.49 -11.31 8.74
C TRP A 146 -5.63 -10.06 8.46
N ASN A 147 -5.83 -8.97 9.20
CA ASN A 147 -5.00 -7.77 9.05
C ASN A 147 -3.54 -8.02 9.47
N SER A 148 -3.29 -8.80 10.53
CA SER A 148 -1.93 -9.16 10.96
C SER A 148 -1.19 -9.99 9.90
N ILE A 149 -1.85 -10.99 9.30
CA ILE A 149 -1.30 -11.73 8.16
C ILE A 149 -1.02 -10.78 6.99
N GLY A 150 -1.94 -9.84 6.75
CA GLY A 150 -1.80 -8.82 5.71
C GLY A 150 -0.61 -7.89 5.90
N ILE A 151 -0.22 -7.59 7.15
CA ILE A 151 1.00 -6.84 7.48
C ILE A 151 2.24 -7.71 7.24
N VAL A 152 2.24 -8.97 7.70
CA VAL A 152 3.38 -9.88 7.53
C VAL A 152 3.72 -10.06 6.05
N PHE A 153 2.72 -10.37 5.22
CA PHE A 153 2.95 -10.52 3.78
C PHE A 153 3.43 -9.22 3.13
N LEU A 154 2.88 -8.07 3.54
CA LEU A 154 3.34 -6.77 3.04
C LEU A 154 4.81 -6.52 3.41
N LEU A 155 5.24 -6.84 4.63
CA LEU A 155 6.62 -6.66 5.06
C LEU A 155 7.58 -7.61 4.31
N VAL A 156 7.15 -8.85 4.05
CA VAL A 156 7.93 -9.80 3.24
C VAL A 156 8.14 -9.25 1.83
N ILE A 157 7.07 -8.83 1.14
CA ILE A 157 7.19 -8.37 -0.25
C ILE A 157 7.94 -7.04 -0.35
N VAL A 158 7.80 -6.13 0.63
CA VAL A 158 8.58 -4.89 0.70
C VAL A 158 10.06 -5.20 0.90
N SER A 159 10.40 -6.17 1.76
CA SER A 159 11.80 -6.58 1.98
C SER A 159 12.39 -7.14 0.69
N LEU A 160 11.66 -8.02 0.00
CA LEU A 160 12.07 -8.56 -1.30
C LEU A 160 12.21 -7.46 -2.36
N ALA A 161 11.29 -6.49 -2.38
CA ALA A 161 11.35 -5.36 -3.31
C ALA A 161 12.60 -4.51 -3.08
N ILE A 162 12.94 -4.21 -1.82
CA ILE A 162 14.16 -3.47 -1.47
C ILE A 162 15.41 -4.25 -1.89
N LEU A 163 15.47 -5.55 -1.54
CA LEU A 163 16.61 -6.41 -1.86
C LEU A 163 16.73 -6.79 -3.35
N SER A 164 15.70 -6.50 -4.15
CA SER A 164 15.70 -6.69 -5.61
C SER A 164 15.84 -5.38 -6.38
N SER A 165 15.84 -4.22 -5.70
CA SER A 165 15.98 -2.91 -6.33
C SER A 165 17.44 -2.60 -6.61
N PRO A 166 17.76 -1.91 -7.72
CA PRO A 166 19.13 -1.58 -8.12
C PRO A 166 19.76 -0.59 -7.13
N SER A 167 20.38 -1.13 -6.08
CA SER A 167 20.91 -0.40 -4.94
C SER A 167 22.11 -1.14 -4.35
N LEU A 168 22.86 -0.49 -3.47
CA LEU A 168 24.05 -1.09 -2.84
C LEU A 168 23.74 -2.33 -2.00
N ILE A 169 22.47 -2.52 -1.61
CA ILE A 169 22.00 -3.63 -0.79
C ILE A 169 21.23 -4.69 -1.59
N GLN A 170 21.29 -4.65 -2.92
CA GLN A 170 20.65 -5.66 -3.76
C GLN A 170 21.26 -7.04 -3.50
N GLN A 171 20.40 -8.02 -3.26
CA GLN A 171 20.76 -9.43 -3.00
C GLN A 171 20.06 -10.42 -3.95
N PHE A 172 18.97 -9.99 -4.59
CA PHE A 172 18.17 -10.83 -5.48
C PHE A 172 17.98 -10.18 -6.85
N ALA A 173 17.50 -10.99 -7.81
CA ALA A 173 17.05 -10.53 -9.12
C ALA A 173 18.08 -9.69 -9.89
N PHE A 174 19.35 -10.13 -9.92
CA PHE A 174 20.40 -9.43 -10.66
C PHE A 174 20.14 -9.40 -12.17
N ASP A 175 19.52 -10.44 -12.72
CA ASP A 175 19.19 -10.52 -14.15
C ASP A 175 18.05 -9.58 -14.55
N GLN A 176 17.09 -9.35 -13.63
CA GLN A 176 15.90 -8.52 -13.88
C GLN A 176 15.55 -7.71 -12.61
N PRO A 177 16.32 -6.65 -12.31
CA PRO A 177 16.13 -5.86 -11.09
C PRO A 177 14.81 -5.10 -11.10
N ASN A 178 14.36 -4.70 -9.92
CA ASN A 178 13.18 -3.85 -9.72
C ASN A 178 13.51 -2.39 -10.07
N ILE A 179 13.62 -2.08 -11.37
CA ILE A 179 13.86 -0.72 -11.87
C ILE A 179 12.59 0.12 -11.88
N ALA A 180 11.41 -0.51 -11.96
CA ALA A 180 10.14 0.21 -12.06
C ALA A 180 9.92 1.20 -10.92
N VAL A 181 10.32 0.86 -9.69
CA VAL A 181 10.12 1.75 -8.52
C VAL A 181 10.86 3.09 -8.62
N LEU A 182 11.84 3.23 -9.51
CA LEU A 182 12.55 4.49 -9.75
C LEU A 182 11.86 5.36 -10.81
N GLU A 183 10.95 4.79 -11.59
CA GLU A 183 10.31 5.47 -12.71
C GLU A 183 8.99 6.13 -12.32
N PHE A 184 8.64 7.21 -13.02
CA PHE A 184 7.28 7.76 -12.99
C PHE A 184 6.31 6.91 -13.83
N PRO A 185 5.11 6.53 -13.32
CA PRO A 185 4.54 6.86 -12.00
C PRO A 185 4.74 5.78 -10.92
N TYR A 186 5.46 4.71 -11.22
CA TYR A 186 5.53 3.51 -10.38
C TYR A 186 6.30 3.72 -9.07
N CYS A 187 7.08 4.79 -8.94
CA CYS A 187 7.63 5.26 -7.67
C CYS A 187 6.57 5.50 -6.58
N PHE A 188 5.30 5.75 -6.95
CA PHE A 188 4.19 5.86 -5.99
C PHE A 188 3.79 4.53 -5.36
N LEU A 189 4.28 3.38 -5.86
CA LEU A 189 4.01 2.09 -5.23
C LEU A 189 4.59 2.05 -3.80
N PRO A 190 5.92 2.16 -3.60
CA PRO A 190 6.50 2.14 -2.26
C PRO A 190 6.31 3.45 -1.50
N THR A 191 6.03 4.57 -2.18
CA THR A 191 5.92 5.88 -1.53
C THR A 191 4.49 6.32 -1.20
N CYS A 192 3.47 5.65 -1.76
CA CYS A 192 2.06 5.98 -1.54
C CYS A 192 1.22 4.73 -1.24
N VAL A 193 1.15 3.79 -2.19
CA VAL A 193 0.22 2.66 -2.13
C VAL A 193 0.57 1.73 -0.96
N VAL A 194 1.83 1.30 -0.87
CA VAL A 194 2.31 0.42 0.22
C VAL A 194 2.09 1.06 1.60
N PRO A 195 2.48 2.33 1.84
CA PRO A 195 2.15 3.04 3.08
C PRO A 195 0.66 3.08 3.40
N ILE A 196 -0.19 3.43 2.43
CA ILE A 196 -1.65 3.52 2.64
C ILE A 196 -2.24 2.14 2.98
N VAL A 197 -1.75 1.09 2.35
CA VAL A 197 -2.13 -0.29 2.64
C VAL A 197 -1.69 -0.70 4.05
N LEU A 198 -0.47 -0.34 4.47
CA LEU A 198 0.01 -0.57 5.83
C LEU A 198 -0.85 0.18 6.85
N MET A 199 -1.12 1.46 6.60
CA MET A 199 -2.00 2.28 7.44
C MET A 199 -3.38 1.66 7.57
N SER A 200 -3.95 1.17 6.46
CA SER A 200 -5.25 0.51 6.47
C SER A 200 -5.29 -0.69 7.42
N ASN A 201 -4.29 -1.58 7.37
CA ASN A 201 -4.22 -2.71 8.31
C ASN A 201 -4.18 -2.25 9.76
N ILE A 202 -3.31 -1.29 10.09
CA ILE A 202 -3.11 -0.80 11.46
C ILE A 202 -4.40 -0.17 11.99
N LEU A 203 -5.04 0.71 11.20
CA LEU A 203 -6.28 1.39 11.56
C LEU A 203 -7.46 0.41 11.71
N LEU A 204 -7.52 -0.65 10.89
CA LEU A 204 -8.54 -1.70 11.01
C LEU A 204 -8.36 -2.52 12.30
N ILE A 205 -7.12 -2.82 12.68
CA ILE A 205 -6.80 -3.48 13.95
C ILE A 205 -7.19 -2.56 15.12
N GLU A 206 -6.75 -1.30 15.11
CA GLU A 206 -7.06 -0.32 16.15
C GLU A 206 -8.58 -0.15 16.33
N LYS A 207 -9.33 0.00 15.23
CA LYS A 207 -10.80 0.09 15.29
C LYS A 207 -11.43 -1.16 15.92
N SER A 208 -10.85 -2.32 15.64
CA SER A 208 -11.33 -3.60 16.17
C SER A 208 -11.00 -3.77 17.65
N THR A 209 -9.92 -3.18 18.16
CA THR A 209 -9.56 -3.25 19.58
C THR A 209 -10.33 -2.25 20.43
N THR A 210 -10.49 -1.00 19.97
CA THR A 210 -11.24 0.02 20.73
C THR A 210 -12.72 -0.32 20.93
N ALA A 211 -13.33 -1.08 20.01
CA ALA A 211 -14.73 -1.49 20.12
C ALA A 211 -15.03 -2.40 21.33
N ASN A 212 -14.01 -3.03 21.93
CA ASN A 212 -14.20 -3.93 23.07
C ASN A 212 -14.31 -3.17 24.39
N ASN A 213 -13.53 -2.11 24.56
CA ASN A 213 -13.50 -1.33 25.80
C ASN A 213 -14.82 -0.59 26.08
N VAL A 214 -15.68 -0.45 25.07
CA VAL A 214 -17.00 0.20 25.18
C VAL A 214 -18.11 -0.82 25.52
N ASN A 215 -17.92 -2.10 25.24
CA ASN A 215 -18.90 -3.15 25.53
C ASN A 215 -18.63 -3.89 26.86
N GLU A 216 -17.49 -3.62 27.50
CA GLU A 216 -17.09 -4.16 28.81
C GLU A 216 -17.25 -3.11 29.95
N GLN A 217 -17.87 -1.96 29.65
CA GLN A 217 -18.30 -0.92 30.62
C GLN A 217 -19.82 -0.83 30.62
#